data_AF-A0A0A9WVR5-F1
#
_entry.id   AF-A0A0A9WVR5-F1
#
_cell.length_a   1.000
_cell.length_b   1.000
_cell.length_c   1.000
_cell.angle_alpha   90.00
_cell.angle_beta   90.00
_cell.angle_gamma   90.00
#
_symmetry.space_group_name_H-M   'P 1'
#
loop_
_entity.id
_entity.type
_entity.pdbx_description
1 polymer ?
#
loop_
_entity_poly.entity_id
_entity_poly.type
_entity_poly.pdbx_seq_one_letter_code
_entity_poly.pdbx_strand_id
1 'polypeptide(L)'
;VPPENRVYFLGRSAPPFLGIMLEAYLNETGDLELVGRLLPYAEIDFHHWVQSTMKKVLSAFDIYLIVNPVETFISKPRPERYLEDWNRKPKNSSLKSGMNVASLIWDSKPPKGTLSVRLTAITEWAARVLARLSQDFGGPQRRQLYSMISWELTHTMDTLLYSRKKRQWMDYSSKYGHVNEVSLWPVYTGARPWRPHYQIPQRSSLEDDLLSAVVLHEAGQSTAAQEVAFALSARQLGMLTSA
;
A
#
# COMPACT_ATOMS: atom_id res chain seq x y z
N VAL A 1 8.72 -8.99 6.96
CA VAL A 1 7.85 -9.05 8.16
C VAL A 1 6.54 -9.70 7.78
N PRO A 2 6.14 -10.80 8.45
CA PRO A 2 4.85 -11.43 8.19
C PRO A 2 3.70 -10.51 8.63
N PRO A 3 2.50 -10.61 8.01
CA PRO A 3 1.35 -9.80 8.37
C PRO A 3 0.98 -9.86 9.86
N GLU A 4 1.08 -11.04 10.48
CA GLU A 4 0.93 -11.21 11.93
C GLU A 4 1.95 -12.24 12.44
N ASN A 5 2.18 -12.27 13.75
CA ASN A 5 3.07 -13.20 14.44
C ASN A 5 2.48 -14.60 14.62
N ARG A 6 1.90 -15.17 13.56
CA ARG A 6 1.28 -16.50 13.56
C ARG A 6 1.92 -17.42 12.54
N VAL A 7 2.07 -18.71 12.90
CA VAL A 7 2.76 -19.73 12.09
C VAL A 7 2.22 -19.82 10.65
N TYR A 8 0.91 -19.64 10.45
CA TYR A 8 0.29 -19.74 9.13
C TYR A 8 0.47 -18.51 8.22
N PHE A 9 1.13 -17.46 8.72
CA PHE A 9 1.59 -16.32 7.92
C PHE A 9 3.06 -16.39 7.52
N LEU A 10 3.79 -17.43 7.94
CA LEU A 10 5.13 -17.68 7.43
C LEU A 10 5.12 -17.79 5.90
N GLY A 11 6.05 -17.09 5.25
CA GLY A 11 6.12 -17.02 3.78
C GLY A 11 5.17 -16.00 3.14
N ARG A 12 4.41 -15.23 3.93
CA ARG A 12 3.65 -14.06 3.44
C ARG A 12 4.34 -12.77 3.91
N SER A 13 4.21 -11.71 3.12
CA SER A 13 4.71 -10.38 3.44
C SER A 13 3.55 -9.39 3.56
N ALA A 14 3.77 -8.32 4.31
CA ALA A 14 2.93 -7.13 4.37
C ALA A 14 3.69 -5.94 3.78
N PRO A 15 3.02 -4.81 3.48
CA PRO A 15 3.68 -3.62 2.97
C PRO A 15 4.83 -3.16 3.90
N PRO A 16 5.92 -2.58 3.36
CA PRO A 16 7.17 -2.41 4.07
C PRO A 16 7.16 -1.19 5.01
N PHE A 17 6.43 -1.29 6.12
CA PHE A 17 6.32 -0.21 7.11
C PHE A 17 7.51 -0.10 8.07
N LEU A 18 8.40 -1.10 8.14
CA LEU A 18 9.45 -1.13 9.15
C LEU A 18 10.38 0.10 9.08
N GLY A 19 10.79 0.51 7.88
CA GLY A 19 11.59 1.73 7.71
C GLY A 19 10.85 3.01 8.14
N ILE A 20 9.57 3.10 7.79
CA ILE A 20 8.68 4.21 8.18
C ILE A 20 8.57 4.31 9.70
N MET A 21 8.38 3.17 10.38
CA MET A 21 8.31 3.10 11.83
C MET A 21 9.62 3.52 12.51
N LEU A 22 10.77 3.13 11.94
CA LEU A 22 12.08 3.54 12.46
C LEU A 22 12.28 5.06 12.34
N GLU A 23 11.84 5.67 11.24
CA GLU A 23 11.90 7.13 11.09
C GLU A 23 10.99 7.84 12.09
N ALA A 24 9.76 7.37 12.28
CA ALA A 24 8.87 7.92 13.28
C ALA A 24 9.47 7.81 14.70
N TYR A 25 10.04 6.66 15.04
CA TYR A 25 10.75 6.46 16.30
C TYR A 25 11.94 7.40 16.46
N LEU A 26 12.74 7.57 15.40
CA LEU A 26 13.89 8.48 15.42
C LEU A 26 13.46 9.93 15.65
N ASN A 27 12.39 10.37 14.99
CA ASN A 27 11.89 11.74 15.12
C ASN A 27 11.41 12.05 16.55
N GLU A 28 10.84 11.06 17.23
CA GLU A 28 10.36 11.22 18.62
C GLU A 28 11.46 11.08 19.67
N THR A 29 12.44 10.19 19.45
CA THR A 29 13.42 9.82 20.49
C THR A 29 14.83 10.37 20.26
N GLY A 30 15.20 10.64 19.00
CA GLY A 30 16.57 10.99 18.62
C GLY A 30 17.59 9.85 18.74
N ASP A 31 17.16 8.61 19.02
CA ASP A 31 18.06 7.46 19.23
C ASP A 31 18.61 6.92 17.90
N LEU A 32 19.73 7.51 17.48
CA LEU A 32 20.47 7.11 16.28
C LEU A 32 21.09 5.71 16.40
N GLU A 33 21.45 5.25 17.61
CA GLU A 33 22.11 3.97 17.81
C GLU A 33 21.15 2.81 17.51
N LEU A 34 19.94 2.87 18.07
CA LEU A 34 18.90 1.87 17.81
C LEU A 34 18.56 1.82 16.32
N VAL A 35 18.38 2.99 15.70
CA VAL A 35 17.97 3.08 14.29
C VAL A 35 19.07 2.57 13.37
N GLY A 36 20.33 2.94 13.61
CA GLY A 36 21.47 2.42 12.85
C GLY A 36 21.60 0.89 12.97
N ARG A 37 21.33 0.33 14.16
CA ARG A 37 21.32 -1.12 14.39
C ARG A 37 20.16 -1.82 13.67
N LEU A 38 18.98 -1.19 13.60
CA LEU A 38 17.78 -1.80 13.05
C LEU A 38 17.58 -1.57 11.54
N LEU A 39 18.25 -0.57 10.96
CA LEU A 39 18.15 -0.24 9.54
C LEU A 39 18.38 -1.45 8.60
N PRO A 40 19.39 -2.32 8.81
CA PRO A 40 19.58 -3.49 7.94
C PRO A 40 18.36 -4.42 7.88
N TYR A 41 17.59 -4.55 8.97
CA TYR A 41 16.37 -5.36 8.98
C TYR A 41 15.23 -4.69 8.20
N ALA A 42 15.13 -3.36 8.24
CA ALA A 42 14.19 -2.61 7.42
C ALA A 42 14.53 -2.74 5.93
N GLU A 43 15.83 -2.72 5.57
CA GLU A 43 16.28 -2.96 4.21
C GLU A 43 15.94 -4.38 3.74
N ILE A 44 16.16 -5.41 4.57
CA ILE A 44 15.79 -6.80 4.26
C ILE A 44 14.28 -6.93 4.03
N ASP A 45 13.47 -6.33 4.89
CA ASP A 45 12.01 -6.34 4.76
C ASP A 45 11.55 -5.69 3.45
N PHE A 46 12.09 -4.50 3.16
CA PHE A 46 11.80 -3.76 1.94
C PHE A 46 12.22 -4.52 0.68
N HIS A 47 13.43 -5.08 0.64
CA HIS A 47 13.89 -5.86 -0.50
C HIS A 47 13.04 -7.09 -0.73
N HIS A 48 12.68 -7.82 0.32
CA HIS A 48 11.79 -8.97 0.22
C HIS A 48 10.42 -8.55 -0.35
N TRP A 49 9.85 -7.44 0.14
CA TRP A 49 8.61 -6.89 -0.41
C TRP A 49 8.75 -6.60 -1.91
N VAL A 50 9.70 -5.76 -2.30
CA VAL A 50 9.91 -5.36 -3.71
C VAL A 50 10.15 -6.56 -4.61
N GLN A 51 10.96 -7.54 -4.20
CA GLN A 51 11.19 -8.77 -4.96
C GLN A 51 9.93 -9.61 -5.16
N SER A 52 9.05 -9.64 -4.15
CA SER A 52 7.81 -10.44 -4.19
C SER A 52 6.65 -9.74 -4.92
N THR A 53 6.62 -8.41 -4.95
CA THR A 53 5.49 -7.62 -5.47
C THR A 53 5.78 -6.86 -6.74
N MET A 54 7.01 -6.39 -6.95
CA MET A 54 7.33 -5.54 -8.09
C MET A 54 7.45 -6.40 -9.36
N LYS A 55 6.74 -6.02 -10.41
CA LYS A 55 6.90 -6.58 -11.76
C LYS A 55 7.25 -5.46 -12.71
N LYS A 56 8.25 -5.69 -13.55
CA LYS A 56 8.58 -4.82 -14.67
C LYS A 56 7.51 -5.01 -15.75
N VAL A 57 6.89 -3.93 -16.21
CA VAL A 57 6.04 -3.97 -17.39
C VAL A 57 6.82 -3.42 -18.57
N LEU A 58 6.98 -4.29 -19.57
CA LEU A 58 7.60 -3.94 -20.84
C LEU A 58 6.73 -2.88 -21.52
N SER A 59 7.23 -1.65 -21.55
CA SER A 59 6.70 -0.53 -22.32
C SER A 59 7.88 0.14 -23.02
N ALA A 60 7.63 1.08 -23.92
CA ALA A 60 8.70 1.85 -24.56
C ALA A 60 9.62 2.57 -23.55
N PHE A 61 9.18 2.73 -22.30
CA PHE A 61 9.90 3.40 -21.22
C PHE A 61 10.18 2.48 -20.02
N ASP A 62 9.95 1.16 -20.14
CA ASP A 62 10.23 0.18 -19.07
C ASP A 62 9.72 0.61 -17.68
N ILE A 63 8.40 0.69 -17.51
CA ILE A 63 7.80 1.15 -16.25
C ILE A 63 7.79 0.01 -15.21
N TYR A 64 8.34 0.25 -14.02
CA TYR A 64 8.30 -0.69 -12.90
C TYR A 64 7.02 -0.54 -12.09
N LEU A 65 6.24 -1.62 -11.98
CA LEU A 65 4.94 -1.58 -11.33
C LEU A 65 4.96 -2.44 -10.06
N ILE A 66 4.35 -1.95 -8.99
CA ILE A 66 4.01 -2.80 -7.85
C ILE A 66 2.72 -3.52 -8.20
N VAL A 67 2.88 -4.77 -8.59
CA VAL A 67 1.76 -5.65 -8.85
C VAL A 67 1.34 -6.23 -7.50
N ASN A 68 0.03 -6.30 -7.31
CA ASN A 68 -0.53 -7.02 -6.18
C ASN A 68 0.17 -8.40 -6.05
N PRO A 69 0.70 -8.78 -4.86
CA PRO A 69 1.21 -10.14 -4.62
C PRO A 69 0.06 -11.13 -4.71
N VAL A 70 -0.31 -11.47 -5.94
CA VAL A 70 -1.45 -12.33 -6.24
C VAL A 70 -1.08 -13.80 -6.18
N GLU A 71 0.21 -14.14 -6.03
CA GLU A 71 0.67 -15.49 -6.34
C GLU A 71 1.52 -16.12 -5.23
N THR A 72 1.22 -15.86 -3.96
CA THR A 72 1.46 -16.92 -2.97
C THR A 72 0.40 -18.00 -3.21
N PHE A 73 0.67 -18.90 -4.15
CA PHE A 73 -0.16 -20.07 -4.39
C PHE A 73 -0.13 -20.96 -3.15
N ILE A 74 -1.10 -20.80 -2.25
CA ILE A 74 -1.25 -21.75 -1.16
C ILE A 74 -1.97 -22.96 -1.74
N SER A 75 -1.33 -24.13 -1.62
CA SER A 75 -1.88 -25.42 -2.06
C SER A 75 -3.07 -25.89 -1.21
N LYS A 76 -3.32 -25.22 -0.08
CA LYS A 76 -4.35 -25.52 0.91
C LYS A 76 -5.14 -24.24 1.25
N PRO A 77 -6.40 -24.36 1.71
CA PRO A 77 -7.13 -23.23 2.25
C PRO A 77 -6.36 -22.55 3.40
N ARG A 78 -6.53 -21.24 3.54
CA ARG A 78 -5.93 -20.49 4.65
C ARG A 78 -6.41 -21.00 6.00
N PRO A 79 -5.54 -21.25 6.97
CA PRO A 79 -5.97 -21.60 8.33
C PRO A 79 -6.89 -20.54 8.97
N GLU A 80 -6.64 -19.25 8.72
CA GLU A 80 -7.42 -18.14 9.26
C GLU A 80 -8.79 -17.92 8.59
N ARG A 81 -9.01 -18.50 7.41
CA ARG A 81 -10.25 -18.39 6.62
C ARG A 81 -10.57 -19.70 5.90
N TYR A 82 -10.47 -20.80 6.64
CA TYR A 82 -10.48 -22.14 6.07
C TYR A 82 -11.81 -22.45 5.38
N LEU A 83 -12.92 -22.14 6.05
CA LEU A 83 -14.26 -22.44 5.58
C LEU A 83 -14.62 -21.59 4.35
N GLU A 84 -14.28 -20.30 4.36
CA GLU A 84 -14.53 -19.40 3.23
C GLU A 84 -13.75 -19.83 1.98
N ASP A 85 -12.46 -20.16 2.15
CA ASP A 85 -11.62 -20.62 1.06
C ASP A 85 -12.07 -22.00 0.55
N TRP A 86 -12.48 -22.91 1.45
CA TRP A 86 -13.01 -24.23 1.10
C TRP A 86 -14.29 -24.12 0.26
N ASN A 87 -15.24 -23.30 0.69
CA ASN A 87 -16.52 -23.10 0.01
C ASN A 87 -16.37 -22.38 -1.34
N ARG A 88 -15.24 -21.68 -1.56
CA ARG A 88 -14.99 -20.91 -2.77
C ARG A 88 -14.40 -21.73 -3.93
N LYS A 89 -14.01 -22.98 -3.70
CA LYS A 89 -13.44 -23.83 -4.76
C LYS A 89 -14.37 -23.87 -5.99
N PRO A 90 -13.91 -23.48 -7.18
CA PRO A 90 -14.73 -23.57 -8.39
C PRO A 90 -15.03 -25.05 -8.70
N LYS A 91 -16.30 -25.35 -9.03
CA LYS A 91 -16.81 -26.71 -9.28
C LYS A 91 -16.04 -27.48 -10.37
N ASN A 92 -15.35 -26.78 -11.27
CA ASN A 92 -14.52 -27.36 -12.32
C ASN A 92 -13.07 -26.90 -12.15
N SER A 93 -12.21 -27.71 -11.55
CA SER A 93 -10.76 -27.46 -11.56
C SER A 93 -9.97 -28.77 -11.70
N SER A 94 -9.81 -29.22 -12.95
CA SER A 94 -8.72 -30.11 -13.37
C SER A 94 -7.35 -29.39 -13.37
N LEU A 95 -7.30 -28.10 -13.01
CA LEU A 95 -6.06 -27.36 -12.83
C LEU A 95 -5.70 -27.29 -11.35
N LYS A 96 -4.51 -27.77 -11.02
CA LYS A 96 -3.72 -27.41 -9.83
C LYS A 96 -3.42 -25.88 -9.83
N SER A 97 -4.43 -25.02 -9.81
CA SER A 97 -4.22 -23.58 -9.65
C SER A 97 -4.51 -23.23 -8.19
N GLY A 98 -3.45 -22.86 -7.46
CA GLY A 98 -3.54 -22.52 -6.04
C GLY A 98 -4.54 -21.39 -5.78
N MET A 99 -5.04 -21.33 -4.56
CA MET A 99 -6.00 -20.31 -4.15
C MET A 99 -5.34 -18.92 -4.22
N ASN A 100 -6.01 -17.95 -4.85
CA ASN A 100 -5.58 -16.55 -4.86
C ASN A 100 -5.97 -15.90 -3.53
N VAL A 101 -4.95 -15.58 -2.73
CA VAL A 101 -5.08 -15.21 -1.32
C VAL A 101 -4.99 -13.71 -1.08
N ALA A 102 -5.04 -12.89 -2.14
CA ALA A 102 -4.88 -11.42 -2.04
C ALA A 102 -5.79 -10.78 -0.95
N SER A 103 -6.90 -11.40 -0.57
CA SER A 103 -7.83 -10.91 0.48
C SER A 103 -7.31 -10.82 1.93
N LEU A 104 -5.99 -10.80 2.19
CA LEU A 104 -5.42 -10.50 3.50
C LEU A 104 -4.80 -9.09 3.58
N ILE A 105 -4.32 -8.55 2.45
CA ILE A 105 -3.78 -7.18 2.34
C ILE A 105 -4.84 -6.24 1.74
N TRP A 106 -5.93 -6.81 1.22
CA TRP A 106 -6.96 -6.10 0.47
C TRP A 106 -8.34 -6.31 1.10
N ASP A 107 -8.99 -5.21 1.49
CA ASP A 107 -10.39 -5.20 1.91
C ASP A 107 -11.34 -5.48 0.74
N SER A 108 -10.88 -5.24 -0.49
CA SER A 108 -11.58 -5.57 -1.73
C SER A 108 -10.87 -6.70 -2.49
N LYS A 109 -11.58 -7.35 -3.41
CA LYS A 109 -11.01 -8.37 -4.31
C LYS A 109 -10.72 -7.69 -5.65
N PRO A 110 -9.64 -6.91 -5.81
CA PRO A 110 -9.38 -6.26 -7.08
C PRO A 110 -9.19 -7.33 -8.16
N PRO A 111 -9.55 -7.04 -9.43
CA PRO A 111 -9.29 -7.93 -10.54
C PRO A 111 -7.84 -8.44 -10.54
N LYS A 112 -7.64 -9.67 -11.04
CA LYS A 112 -6.29 -10.25 -11.14
C LYS A 112 -5.37 -9.29 -11.93
N GLY A 113 -4.20 -8.99 -11.37
CA GLY A 113 -3.22 -8.12 -12.02
C GLY A 113 -3.49 -6.62 -11.91
N THR A 114 -4.42 -6.22 -11.04
CA THR A 114 -4.60 -4.80 -10.70
C THR A 114 -3.41 -4.25 -9.91
N LEU A 115 -3.01 -3.04 -10.29
CA LEU A 115 -1.99 -2.24 -9.64
C LEU A 115 -2.64 -1.34 -8.60
N SER A 116 -2.10 -1.36 -7.39
CA SER A 116 -2.60 -0.58 -6.27
C SER A 116 -2.02 0.81 -6.27
N VAL A 117 -2.84 1.84 -6.10
CA VAL A 117 -2.34 3.16 -5.66
C VAL A 117 -1.77 3.06 -4.26
N ARG A 118 -2.50 2.44 -3.33
CA ARG A 118 -2.11 2.30 -1.92
C ARG A 118 -0.75 1.62 -1.78
N LEU A 119 -0.57 0.43 -2.33
CA LEU A 119 0.70 -0.30 -2.20
C LEU A 119 1.86 0.43 -2.89
N THR A 120 1.58 1.09 -4.02
CA THR A 120 2.60 1.87 -4.73
C THR A 120 3.06 3.05 -3.89
N ALA A 121 2.12 3.80 -3.30
CA ALA A 121 2.41 4.93 -2.43
C ALA A 121 3.14 4.51 -1.14
N ILE A 122 2.73 3.41 -0.47
CA ILE A 122 3.41 2.91 0.74
C ILE A 122 4.85 2.48 0.42
N THR A 123 5.05 1.79 -0.71
CA THR A 123 6.39 1.33 -1.09
C THR A 123 7.29 2.50 -1.52
N GLU A 124 6.72 3.50 -2.21
CA GLU A 124 7.42 4.76 -2.48
C GLU A 124 7.84 5.42 -1.17
N TRP A 125 6.93 5.54 -0.22
CA TRP A 125 7.19 6.16 1.08
C TRP A 125 8.32 5.43 1.81
N ALA A 126 8.25 4.11 1.89
CA ALA A 126 9.30 3.29 2.49
C ALA A 126 10.66 3.49 1.78
N ALA A 127 10.69 3.52 0.45
CA ALA A 127 11.91 3.80 -0.30
C ALA A 127 12.48 5.19 0.02
N ARG A 128 11.62 6.22 0.05
CA ARG A 128 12.03 7.58 0.39
C ARG A 128 12.56 7.71 1.82
N VAL A 129 11.95 7.00 2.77
CA VAL A 129 12.43 6.92 4.16
C VAL A 129 13.79 6.22 4.22
N LEU A 130 13.95 5.06 3.57
CA LEU A 130 15.23 4.36 3.52
C LEU A 130 16.32 5.20 2.86
N ALA A 131 16.00 6.02 1.86
CA ALA A 131 16.94 6.96 1.27
C ALA A 131 17.40 8.03 2.28
N ARG A 132 16.49 8.55 3.13
CA ARG A 132 16.81 9.50 4.21
C ARG A 132 17.68 8.84 5.28
N LEU A 133 17.25 7.70 5.83
CA LEU A 133 18.03 6.97 6.84
C LEU A 133 19.39 6.52 6.31
N SER A 134 19.49 6.20 5.01
CA SER A 134 20.77 5.87 4.38
C SER A 134 21.76 7.05 4.33
N GLN A 135 21.28 8.29 4.41
CA GLN A 135 22.16 9.46 4.50
C GLN A 135 23.02 9.41 5.77
N ASP A 136 22.44 8.95 6.87
CA ASP A 136 23.08 8.96 8.19
C ASP A 136 23.79 7.63 8.49
N PHE A 137 23.28 6.50 7.98
CA PHE A 137 23.76 5.16 8.37
C PHE A 137 24.21 4.25 7.21
N GLY A 138 23.67 4.47 6.00
CA GLY A 138 23.78 3.52 4.88
C GLY A 138 24.81 3.88 3.82
N GLY A 139 25.25 5.14 3.78
CA GLY A 139 26.17 5.67 2.79
C GLY A 139 25.51 6.08 1.46
N PRO A 140 26.29 6.72 0.56
CA PRO A 140 25.76 7.38 -0.63
C PRO A 140 25.16 6.43 -1.66
N GLN A 141 25.70 5.20 -1.78
CA GLN A 141 25.24 4.20 -2.74
C GLN A 141 23.82 3.71 -2.40
N ARG A 142 23.55 3.44 -1.12
CA ARG A 142 22.22 3.01 -0.66
C ARG A 142 21.20 4.12 -0.79
N ARG A 143 21.58 5.35 -0.43
CA ARG A 143 20.76 6.55 -0.64
C ARG A 143 20.36 6.70 -2.10
N GLN A 144 21.31 6.56 -3.03
CA GLN A 144 21.04 6.65 -4.46
C GLN A 144 20.08 5.55 -4.93
N LEU A 145 20.31 4.30 -4.53
CA LEU A 145 19.44 3.17 -4.86
C LEU A 145 17.99 3.43 -4.46
N TYR A 146 17.75 3.78 -3.20
CA TYR A 146 16.40 4.00 -2.69
C TYR A 146 15.74 5.24 -3.29
N SER A 147 16.52 6.27 -3.61
CA SER A 147 16.04 7.46 -4.31
C SER A 147 15.58 7.13 -5.73
N MET A 148 16.30 6.26 -6.46
CA MET A 148 15.87 5.78 -7.78
C MET A 148 14.56 4.99 -7.68
N ILE A 149 14.42 4.10 -6.70
CA ILE A 149 13.18 3.33 -6.50
C ILE A 149 12.00 4.26 -6.19
N SER A 150 12.17 5.23 -5.28
CA SER A 150 11.11 6.23 -4.99
C SER A 150 10.72 7.01 -6.25
N TRP A 151 11.70 7.42 -7.07
CA TRP A 151 11.44 8.13 -8.33
C TRP A 151 10.62 7.30 -9.32
N GLU A 152 10.98 6.03 -9.53
CA GLU A 152 10.26 5.12 -10.43
C GLU A 152 8.81 4.90 -10.01
N LEU A 153 8.58 4.68 -8.71
CA LEU A 153 7.24 4.47 -8.17
C LEU A 153 6.39 5.73 -8.26
N THR A 154 7.02 6.88 -8.03
CA THR A 154 6.41 8.19 -8.23
C THR A 154 6.01 8.42 -9.69
N HIS A 155 6.89 8.09 -10.63
CA HIS A 155 6.61 8.18 -12.06
C HIS A 155 5.45 7.25 -12.47
N THR A 156 5.41 6.04 -11.91
CA THR A 156 4.32 5.08 -12.11
C THR A 156 2.98 5.62 -11.63
N MET A 157 2.93 6.24 -10.45
CA MET A 157 1.71 6.84 -9.93
C MET A 157 1.17 7.93 -10.86
N ASP A 158 2.05 8.80 -11.36
CA ASP A 158 1.66 9.93 -12.21
C ASP A 158 1.29 9.55 -13.64
N THR A 159 1.89 8.49 -14.18
CA THR A 159 1.68 8.08 -15.58
C THR A 159 0.54 7.09 -15.73
N LEU A 160 0.48 6.07 -14.88
CA LEU A 160 -0.41 4.94 -15.06
C LEU A 160 -1.58 4.96 -14.08
N LEU A 161 -1.33 5.33 -12.81
CA LEU A 161 -2.38 5.30 -11.78
C LEU A 161 -3.19 6.60 -11.73
N TYR A 162 -2.70 7.68 -12.33
CA TYR A 162 -3.41 8.95 -12.37
C TYR A 162 -4.48 8.98 -13.47
N SER A 163 -5.75 9.01 -13.07
CA SER A 163 -6.87 9.11 -13.99
C SER A 163 -7.07 10.55 -14.44
N ARG A 164 -6.82 10.84 -15.73
CA ARG A 164 -7.09 12.17 -16.31
C ARG A 164 -8.56 12.58 -16.22
N LYS A 165 -9.48 11.61 -16.30
CA LYS A 165 -10.94 11.84 -16.24
C LYS A 165 -11.38 12.26 -14.84
N LYS A 166 -10.86 11.60 -13.80
CA LYS A 166 -11.18 11.91 -12.40
C LYS A 166 -10.25 12.95 -11.77
N ARG A 167 -9.13 13.27 -12.43
CA ARG A 167 -8.08 14.17 -11.97
C ARG A 167 -7.49 13.74 -10.61
N GLN A 168 -7.35 12.43 -10.42
CA GLN A 168 -6.89 11.83 -9.17
C GLN A 168 -6.42 10.39 -9.42
N TRP A 169 -5.66 9.83 -8.47
CA TRP A 169 -5.16 8.45 -8.56
C TRP A 169 -6.26 7.42 -8.32
N MET A 170 -6.22 6.37 -9.13
CA MET A 170 -7.12 5.21 -9.07
C MET A 170 -6.30 3.96 -9.37
N ASP A 171 -6.72 2.83 -8.81
CA ASP A 171 -6.12 1.54 -9.14
C ASP A 171 -6.23 1.27 -10.64
N TYR A 172 -5.30 0.50 -11.20
CA TYR A 172 -5.24 0.26 -12.65
C TYR A 172 -5.23 -1.23 -12.97
N SER A 173 -6.07 -1.65 -13.91
CA SER A 173 -6.09 -3.00 -14.48
C SER A 173 -5.81 -2.94 -15.98
N SER A 174 -4.91 -3.77 -16.48
CA SER A 174 -4.62 -3.84 -17.92
C SER A 174 -5.85 -4.21 -18.77
N LYS A 175 -6.83 -4.91 -18.18
CA LYS A 175 -8.05 -5.33 -18.86
C LYS A 175 -9.17 -4.29 -18.82
N TYR A 176 -9.27 -3.53 -17.73
CA TYR A 176 -10.42 -2.67 -17.44
C TYR A 176 -10.07 -1.18 -17.37
N GLY A 177 -8.78 -0.81 -17.45
CA GLY A 177 -8.30 0.54 -17.21
C GLY A 177 -8.35 0.90 -15.72
N HIS A 178 -8.69 2.14 -15.40
CA HIS A 178 -8.84 2.57 -14.01
C HIS A 178 -10.03 1.88 -13.35
N VAL A 179 -9.79 1.26 -12.20
CA VAL A 179 -10.76 0.52 -11.37
C VAL A 179 -10.76 1.08 -9.94
N ASN A 180 -11.72 0.65 -9.14
CA ASN A 180 -11.94 1.13 -7.76
C ASN A 180 -12.20 2.64 -7.67
N GLU A 181 -12.35 3.15 -6.45
CA GLU A 181 -12.53 4.58 -6.22
C GLU A 181 -11.22 5.38 -6.31
N VAL A 182 -11.35 6.69 -6.23
CA VAL A 182 -10.20 7.60 -6.12
C VAL A 182 -9.44 7.36 -4.81
N SER A 183 -8.16 7.68 -4.81
CA SER A 183 -7.26 7.44 -3.69
C SER A 183 -6.52 8.71 -3.26
N LEU A 184 -6.37 8.88 -1.95
CA LEU A 184 -5.58 9.95 -1.33
C LEU A 184 -4.23 9.47 -0.78
N TRP A 185 -3.89 8.20 -0.97
CA TRP A 185 -2.62 7.62 -0.52
C TRP A 185 -1.36 8.38 -0.98
N PRO A 186 -1.26 8.85 -2.24
CA PRO A 186 -0.10 9.63 -2.67
C PRO A 186 0.01 10.99 -1.96
N VAL A 187 -1.11 11.53 -1.47
CA VAL A 187 -1.11 12.78 -0.69
C VAL A 187 -0.71 12.49 0.76
N TYR A 188 -1.34 11.51 1.39
CA TYR A 188 -1.05 11.12 2.77
C TYR A 188 0.41 10.72 3.01
N THR A 189 0.99 9.96 2.09
CA THR A 189 2.40 9.56 2.18
C THR A 189 3.36 10.71 1.95
N GLY A 190 2.88 11.88 1.52
CA GLY A 190 3.70 13.05 1.16
C GLY A 190 4.40 12.92 -0.19
N ALA A 191 4.04 11.94 -1.03
CA ALA A 191 4.58 11.83 -2.38
C ALA A 191 4.09 12.98 -3.27
N ARG A 192 2.87 13.48 -3.03
CA ARG A 192 2.23 14.55 -3.81
C ARG A 192 1.52 15.54 -2.89
N PRO A 193 1.48 16.84 -3.24
CA PRO A 193 0.78 17.83 -2.43
C PRO A 193 -0.74 17.72 -2.59
N TRP A 194 -1.48 18.15 -1.57
CA TRP A 194 -2.93 18.34 -1.65
C TRP A 194 -3.31 19.32 -2.75
N ARG A 195 -4.47 19.09 -3.40
CA ARG A 195 -5.08 20.03 -4.34
C ARG A 195 -6.58 20.18 -4.06
N PRO A 196 -7.17 21.39 -4.12
CA PRO A 196 -8.58 21.62 -3.77
C PRO A 196 -9.62 20.87 -4.61
N HIS A 197 -9.23 20.32 -5.77
CA HIS A 197 -10.14 19.57 -6.65
C HIS A 197 -10.11 18.06 -6.41
N TYR A 198 -9.28 17.58 -5.47
CA TYR A 198 -9.26 16.17 -5.11
C TYR A 198 -10.53 15.79 -4.39
N GLN A 199 -11.09 14.65 -4.78
CA GLN A 199 -12.31 14.11 -4.19
C GLN A 199 -11.93 13.26 -2.97
N ILE A 200 -12.75 13.36 -1.93
CA ILE A 200 -12.70 12.46 -0.78
C ILE A 200 -13.32 11.13 -1.23
N PRO A 201 -12.63 9.99 -1.08
CA PRO A 201 -13.19 8.68 -1.42
C PRO A 201 -14.49 8.43 -0.64
N GLN A 202 -15.54 7.93 -1.29
CA GLN A 202 -16.83 7.69 -0.67
C GLN A 202 -17.06 6.20 -0.51
N ARG A 203 -16.93 5.67 0.72
CA ARG A 203 -17.09 4.22 1.07
C ARG A 203 -15.79 3.42 0.95
N SER A 204 -14.68 4.06 1.26
CA SER A 204 -13.41 3.41 1.44
C SER A 204 -13.30 2.84 2.86
N SER A 205 -12.30 1.99 3.09
CA SER A 205 -12.11 1.33 4.39
C SER A 205 -12.01 2.32 5.55
N LEU A 206 -12.10 1.83 6.80
CA LEU A 206 -11.85 2.67 7.99
C LEU A 206 -10.48 3.38 7.92
N GLU A 207 -9.49 2.69 7.34
CA GLU A 207 -8.16 3.25 7.10
C GLU A 207 -8.20 4.44 6.14
N ASP A 208 -8.94 4.32 5.03
CA ASP A 208 -9.05 5.40 4.05
C ASP A 208 -9.86 6.61 4.58
N ASP A 209 -10.86 6.37 5.44
CA ASP A 209 -11.59 7.43 6.14
C ASP A 209 -10.65 8.20 7.11
N LEU A 210 -9.87 7.48 7.93
CA LEU A 210 -8.87 8.09 8.84
C LEU A 210 -7.83 8.88 8.06
N LEU A 211 -7.28 8.28 7.00
CA LEU A 211 -6.30 8.91 6.13
C LEU A 211 -6.85 10.19 5.49
N SER A 212 -8.10 10.15 5.02
CA SER A 212 -8.77 11.32 4.45
C SER A 212 -8.90 12.44 5.48
N ALA A 213 -9.26 12.13 6.72
CA ALA A 213 -9.33 13.11 7.80
C ALA A 213 -7.96 13.76 8.08
N VAL A 214 -6.89 12.96 8.13
CA VAL A 214 -5.51 13.47 8.34
C VAL A 214 -5.10 14.40 7.18
N VAL A 215 -5.28 13.96 5.93
CA VAL A 215 -4.93 14.76 4.74
C VAL A 215 -5.67 16.10 4.73
N LEU A 216 -6.96 16.10 5.07
CA LEU A 216 -7.76 17.33 5.13
C LEU A 216 -7.29 18.26 6.25
N HIS A 217 -6.95 17.69 7.42
CA HIS A 217 -6.44 18.45 8.54
C HIS A 217 -5.11 19.15 8.21
N GLU A 218 -4.16 18.39 7.64
CA GLU A 218 -2.86 18.93 7.18
C GLU A 218 -3.01 19.97 6.06
N ALA A 219 -4.04 19.83 5.22
CA ALA A 219 -4.39 20.79 4.19
C ALA A 219 -5.08 22.07 4.73
N GLY A 220 -5.28 22.19 6.05
CA GLY A 220 -5.97 23.31 6.69
C GLY A 220 -7.49 23.26 6.59
N GLN A 221 -8.08 22.16 6.07
CA GLN A 221 -9.52 21.96 5.94
C GLN A 221 -10.11 21.31 7.20
N SER A 222 -9.94 21.98 8.34
CA SER A 222 -10.29 21.43 9.66
C SER A 222 -11.76 21.03 9.82
N THR A 223 -12.69 21.78 9.21
CA THR A 223 -14.13 21.47 9.25
C THR A 223 -14.44 20.18 8.49
N ALA A 224 -13.92 20.04 7.26
CA ALA A 224 -14.10 18.83 6.46
C ALA A 224 -13.43 17.62 7.12
N ALA A 225 -12.27 17.79 7.74
CA ALA A 225 -11.60 16.73 8.50
C ALA A 225 -12.45 16.24 9.67
N GLN A 226 -13.07 17.16 10.42
CA GLN A 226 -13.99 16.83 11.50
C GLN A 226 -15.23 16.10 11.00
N GLU A 227 -15.82 16.54 9.89
CA GLU A 227 -16.98 15.87 9.29
C GLU A 227 -16.68 14.40 8.92
N VAL A 228 -15.52 14.14 8.31
CA VAL A 228 -15.08 12.79 7.98
C VAL A 228 -14.85 11.96 9.25
N ALA A 229 -14.19 12.53 10.27
CA ALA A 229 -13.95 11.85 11.54
C ALA A 229 -15.26 11.54 12.30
N PHE A 230 -16.22 12.47 12.30
CA PHE A 230 -17.53 12.26 12.91
C PHE A 230 -18.32 11.18 12.18
N ALA A 231 -18.34 11.20 10.85
CA ALA A 231 -18.98 10.16 10.05
C ALA A 231 -18.40 8.76 10.36
N LEU A 232 -17.08 8.66 10.55
CA LEU A 232 -16.40 7.44 10.96
C LEU A 232 -16.84 6.98 12.36
N SER A 233 -16.88 7.88 13.35
CA SER A 233 -17.31 7.56 14.71
C SER A 233 -18.77 7.07 14.75
N ALA A 234 -19.66 7.70 14.00
CA ALA A 234 -21.06 7.32 13.88
C ALA A 234 -21.25 5.95 13.21
N ARG A 235 -20.39 5.59 12.23
CA ARG A 235 -20.37 4.24 11.64
C ARG A 235 -19.91 3.18 12.64
N GLN A 236 -18.86 3.44 13.41
CA GLN A 236 -18.37 2.50 14.43
C GLN A 236 -19.41 2.25 15.53
N LEU A 237 -20.19 3.26 15.88
CA LEU A 237 -21.27 3.17 16.87
C LEU A 237 -22.58 2.57 16.31
N GLY A 238 -22.62 2.18 15.03
CA GLY A 238 -23.81 1.61 14.40
C GLY A 238 -24.97 2.61 14.21
N MET A 239 -24.71 3.91 14.35
CA MET A 239 -25.71 4.98 14.23
C MET A 239 -26.01 5.36 12.78
N LEU A 240 -25.15 4.94 11.84
CA LEU A 240 -25.35 5.04 10.40
C LEU A 240 -25.46 3.61 9.84
N THR A 241 -26.65 3.22 9.39
CA THR A 241 -26.83 1.93 8.70
C THR A 241 -26.12 1.96 7.35
N SER A 242 -25.41 0.88 7.02
CA SER A 242 -24.91 0.65 5.67
C SER A 242 -26.13 0.54 4.73
N ALA A 243 -26.30 1.53 3.84
CA ALA A 243 -27.26 1.48 2.74
C ALA A 243 -26.60 0.92 1.48
#